data_AF-A0AAC9GGG8-F1
#
_entry.id   AF-A0AAC9GGG8-F1
#
_cell.length_a   1.000
_cell.length_b   1.000
_cell.length_c   1.000
_cell.angle_alpha   90.00
_cell.angle_beta   90.00
_cell.angle_gamma   90.00
#
_symmetry.space_group_name_H-M   'P 1'
#
loop_
_entity.id
_entity.type
_entity.pdbx_description
1 polymer ?
#
loop_
_entity_poly.entity_id
_entity_poly.type
_entity_poly.pdbx_seq_one_letter_code
_entity_poly.pdbx_strand_id
1 'polypeptide(L)' 'MKTFKIIIMILAISVALYEQVSEEKNIYIMIAAIVVFMFGMMQLSAKTPSKNNDKEE' A
#
# COMPACT_ATOMS: atom_id res chain seq x y z
N MET A 1 0.80 -15.42 7.74
CA MET A 1 0.93 -13.95 7.80
C MET A 1 0.59 -13.20 6.48
N LYS A 2 0.46 -13.84 5.32
CA LYS A 2 0.11 -13.13 4.05
C LYS A 2 -1.32 -12.58 4.07
N THR A 3 -2.27 -13.31 4.67
CA THR A 3 -3.68 -12.92 4.81
C THR A 3 -3.84 -11.65 5.64
N PHE A 4 -3.07 -11.51 6.73
CA PHE A 4 -3.10 -10.32 7.58
C PHE A 4 -2.65 -9.05 6.83
N LYS A 5 -1.64 -9.19 5.96
CA LYS A 5 -1.17 -8.09 5.09
C LYS A 5 -2.23 -7.68 4.07
N ILE A 6 -2.95 -8.65 3.50
CA ILE A 6 -4.05 -8.39 2.56
C ILE A 6 -5.22 -7.69 3.25
N ILE A 7 -5.58 -8.09 4.47
CA ILE A 7 -6.64 -7.45 5.27
C ILE A 7 -6.27 -5.99 5.59
N ILE A 8 -5.03 -5.74 6.01
CA ILE A 8 -4.52 -4.38 6.26
C ILE A 8 -4.56 -3.53 4.99
N MET A 9 -4.27 -4.12 3.82
CA MET A 9 -4.27 -3.41 2.56
C MET A 9 -5.70 -3.06 2.11
N ILE A 10 -6.66 -3.97 2.29
CA ILE A 10 -8.08 -3.71 2.03
C ILE A 10 -8.59 -2.58 2.93
N LEU A 11 -8.26 -2.62 4.23
CA LEU A 11 -8.62 -1.54 5.17
C LEU A 11 -8.02 -0.20 4.74
N ALA A 12 -6.74 -0.16 4.34
CA ALA A 12 -6.10 1.05 3.87
C ALA A 12 -6.77 1.63 2.61
N ILE A 13 -7.15 0.76 1.67
CA ILE A 13 -7.86 1.16 0.44
C ILE A 13 -9.26 1.70 0.78
N SER A 14 -10.00 1.03 1.68
CA SER A 14 -11.33 1.50 2.11
C SER A 14 -11.27 2.87 2.76
N VAL A 15 -10.29 3.12 3.63
CA VAL A 15 -10.08 4.44 4.26
C VAL A 15 -9.68 5.49 3.23
N ALA A 16 -8.77 5.17 2.30
CA ALA A 16 -8.34 6.08 1.25
C ALA A 16 -9.51 6.49 0.32
N LEU A 17 -10.37 5.54 -0.05
CA LEU A 17 -11.54 5.79 -0.90
C LEU A 17 -12.61 6.61 -0.16
N TYR A 18 -12.83 6.36 1.13
CA TYR A 18 -13.75 7.14 1.96
C TYR A 18 -13.29 8.61 2.05
N GLU A 19 -12.00 8.83 2.33
CA GLU A 19 -11.42 10.16 2.42
C GLU A 19 -11.40 10.90 1.07
N GLN A 20 -11.27 10.16 -0.04
CA GLN A 20 -11.25 10.74 -1.39
C GLN A 20 -12.63 11.30 -1.81
N VAL A 21 -13.72 10.68 -1.35
CA VAL A 21 -15.11 11.07 -1.66
C VAL A 21 -15.64 12.14 -0.68
N SER A 22 -15.05 12.26 0.50
CA SER A 22 -15.43 13.28 1.49
C SER A 22 -15.15 14.70 0.97
N GLU A 23 -16.10 15.62 1.19
CA GLU A 23 -16.00 17.03 0.80
C GLU A 23 -14.97 17.77 1.67
N GLU A 24 -14.82 17.36 2.93
CA GLU A 24 -13.78 17.83 3.84
C GLU A 24 -12.50 17.00 3.64
N LYS A 25 -11.80 17.25 2.53
CA LYS A 25 -10.52 16.58 2.26
C LYS A 25 -9.49 16.95 3.33
N ASN A 26 -9.19 16.00 4.22
CA ASN A 26 -8.18 16.18 5.24
C ASN A 26 -6.80 15.78 4.69
N ILE A 27 -5.97 16.79 4.35
CA ILE A 27 -4.65 16.58 3.71
C ILE A 27 -3.77 15.63 4.52
N TYR A 28 -3.83 15.70 5.86
CA TYR A 28 -3.08 14.81 6.75
C TYR A 28 -3.46 13.33 6.57
N ILE A 29 -4.75 13.03 6.45
CA ILE A 29 -5.25 11.66 6.29
C ILE A 29 -4.91 11.16 4.88
N MET A 30 -4.99 12.03 3.87
CA MET A 30 -4.58 11.67 2.51
C MET A 30 -3.08 11.33 2.40
N ILE A 31 -2.21 12.09 3.06
CA ILE A 31 -0.77 11.78 3.13
C ILE A 31 -0.54 10.45 3.85
N ALA A 32 -1.22 10.22 4.98
CA ALA A 32 -1.12 8.95 5.71
C ALA A 32 -1.56 7.75 4.85
N ALA A 33 -2.66 7.88 4.10
CA ALA A 33 -3.15 6.86 3.19
C ALA A 33 -2.15 6.55 2.06
N ILE A 34 -1.51 7.57 1.47
CA ILE A 34 -0.47 7.40 0.44
C ILE A 34 0.75 6.66 1.00
N VAL A 35 1.22 7.02 2.19
CA VAL A 35 2.37 6.36 2.84
C VAL A 35 2.07 4.88 3.11
N VAL A 36 0.89 4.58 3.65
CA VAL A 36 0.45 3.18 3.89
C VAL A 36 0.31 2.43 2.57
N PHE A 37 -0.25 3.07 1.53
CA PHE A 37 -0.38 2.47 0.20
C PHE A 37 0.99 2.18 -0.43
N MET A 38 1.95 3.12 -0.36
CA MET A 38 3.32 2.91 -0.83
C MET A 38 3.99 1.75 -0.09
N PHE A 39 3.81 1.65 1.22
CA PHE A 39 4.37 0.56 2.00
C PHE A 39 3.73 -0.80 1.66
N GLY A 40 2.41 -0.82 1.43
CA GLY A 40 1.68 -1.98 0.95
C GLY A 40 2.16 -2.43 -0.43
N MET A 41 2.25 -1.50 -1.38
CA MET A 41 2.78 -1.71 -2.72
C MET A 41 4.21 -2.22 -2.69
N MET A 42 5.11 -1.63 -1.90
CA MET A 42 6.50 -2.06 -1.80
C MET A 42 6.62 -3.51 -1.29
N GLN A 43 5.77 -3.92 -0.34
CA GLN A 43 5.71 -5.31 0.12
C GLN A 43 5.10 -6.28 -0.90
N LEU A 44 4.20 -5.82 -1.77
CA LEU A 44 3.64 -6.62 -2.86
C LEU A 44 4.60 -6.75 -4.03
N SER A 45 5.24 -5.65 -4.46
CA SER A 45 6.24 -5.63 -5.52
C SER A 45 7.48 -6.45 -5.16
N ALA A 46 7.81 -6.59 -3.88
CA ALA A 46 8.85 -7.52 -3.41
C ALA A 46 8.50 -9.01 -3.64
N LYS A 47 7.23 -9.34 -3.91
CA LYS A 47 6.79 -10.71 -4.25
C LYS A 47 6.71 -10.98 -5.75
N THR A 48 6.63 -9.93 -6.57
CA THR A 48 6.95 -10.06 -7.99
C THR A 48 8.47 -10.26 -8.04
N PRO A 49 8.98 -11.43 -8.47
CA PRO A 49 10.42 -11.60 -8.57
C PRO A 49 10.92 -10.59 -9.60
N SER A 50 11.50 -9.50 -9.09
CA SER A 50 12.34 -8.65 -9.92
C SER A 50 13.45 -9.56 -10.42
N LYS A 51 13.50 -9.74 -11.73
CA LYS A 51 14.51 -10.51 -12.44
C LYS A 51 15.85 -9.79 -12.27
N ASN A 52 16.45 -9.94 -11.10
CA ASN A 52 17.82 -9.53 -10.80
C ASN A 52 18.53 -10.61 -9.97
N ASN A 53 18.21 -11.89 -10.25
CA ASN A 53 19.07 -13.04 -9.91
C ASN A 53 20.10 -13.25 -11.03
N ASP A 54 20.76 -12.19 -11.46
CA ASP A 54 21.92 -12.25 -12.35
C ASP A 54 22.92 -11.21 -11.84
N LYS A 55 23.68 -11.59 -10.81
CA LYS A 55 25.07 -11.19 -10.59
C LYS A 55 25.64 -11.88 -9.34
N GLU A 56 26.46 -12.89 -9.66
CA GLU A 56 27.73 -13.24 -9.00
C GLU A 56 27.64 -14.10 -7.71
N GLU A 57 27.54 -15.41 -7.89
CA GLU A 57 28.71 -16.34 -7.92
C GLU A 57 28.47 -17.48 -8.92
#